data_AF-A0A7W0G883-F1
#
_entry.id   AF-A0A7W0G883-F1
#
_cell.length_a   1.000
_cell.length_b   1.000
_cell.length_c   1.000
_cell.angle_alpha   90.00
_cell.angle_beta   90.00
_cell.angle_gamma   90.00
#
_symmetry.space_group_name_H-M   'P 1'
#
loop_
_entity.id
_entity.type
_entity.pdbx_description
1 polymer ?
#
loop_
_entity_poly.entity_id
_entity_poly.type
_entity_poly.pdbx_seq_one_letter_code
_entity_poly.pdbx_strand_id
1 'polypeptide(L)'
;AHPENPAIAGVSIVQIAEPWQGIGQVSRNAVVVAPGRLDRSATGTGLSARLAVLHARGLMQVGDAMTHASVLGTTFGGRIVSEIRVSERAAIVPAIRGSAWITGVTQLYVDPDDPFPDGYVLPDTWGVSGLDAQS
;
A
#
# COMPACT_ATOMS: atom_id res chain seq x y z
N ALA A 1 3.33 -1.90 16.60
CA ALA A 1 1.85 -2.04 16.68
C ALA A 1 1.21 -0.66 16.61
N HIS A 2 0.01 -0.56 16.06
CA HIS A 2 -0.79 0.66 16.01
C HIS A 2 -1.26 1.04 17.43
N PRO A 3 -1.17 2.32 17.84
CA PRO A 3 -1.41 2.72 19.23
C PRO A 3 -2.86 2.57 19.70
N GLU A 4 -3.84 2.68 18.79
CA GLU A 4 -5.27 2.62 19.13
C GLU A 4 -5.96 1.34 18.60
N ASN A 5 -5.26 0.51 17.83
CA ASN A 5 -5.84 -0.68 17.22
C ASN A 5 -4.86 -1.86 17.30
N PRO A 6 -5.00 -2.74 18.31
CA PRO A 6 -4.07 -3.84 18.52
C PRO A 6 -4.09 -4.89 17.39
N ALA A 7 -5.16 -4.96 16.59
CA ALA A 7 -5.23 -5.87 15.43
C ALA A 7 -4.27 -5.46 14.30
N ILE A 8 -3.77 -4.21 14.31
CA ILE A 8 -2.78 -3.72 13.34
C ILE A 8 -1.39 -3.80 13.99
N ALA A 9 -0.74 -4.95 13.82
CA ALA A 9 0.60 -5.22 14.32
C ALA A 9 1.49 -5.85 13.25
N GLY A 10 2.81 -5.77 13.44
CA GLY A 10 3.79 -6.25 12.46
C GLY A 10 3.95 -5.36 11.23
N VAL A 11 4.62 -5.91 10.21
CA VAL A 11 4.85 -5.27 8.91
C VAL A 11 4.23 -6.16 7.84
N SER A 12 3.19 -5.66 7.18
CA SER A 12 2.49 -6.38 6.09
C SER A 12 2.94 -5.97 4.69
N ILE A 13 3.68 -4.86 4.60
CA ILE A 13 4.06 -4.22 3.34
C ILE A 13 5.50 -3.70 3.44
N VAL A 14 6.30 -3.93 2.41
CA VAL A 14 7.63 -3.36 2.24
C VAL A 14 7.63 -2.46 1.01
N GLN A 15 7.97 -1.19 1.18
CA GLN A 15 8.11 -0.23 0.09
C GLN A 15 9.58 0.07 -0.17
N ILE A 16 10.03 -0.21 -1.39
CA ILE A 16 11.33 0.18 -1.92
C ILE A 16 11.10 1.41 -2.78
N ALA A 17 11.61 2.56 -2.35
CA ALA A 17 11.42 3.83 -3.02
C ALA A 17 12.76 4.45 -3.42
N GLU A 18 12.75 5.19 -4.52
CA GLU A 18 13.88 6.02 -4.90
C GLU A 18 14.22 7.07 -3.81
N PRO A 19 15.46 7.60 -3.82
CA PRO A 19 15.83 8.73 -2.97
C PRO A 19 14.86 9.91 -3.17
N TRP A 20 14.64 10.65 -2.08
CA TRP A 20 13.85 11.88 -2.15
C TRP A 20 14.57 12.94 -2.99
N GLN A 21 13.85 13.52 -3.95
CA GLN A 21 14.39 14.52 -4.88
C GLN A 21 13.81 15.93 -4.70
N GLY A 22 12.88 16.13 -3.76
CA GLY A 22 12.25 17.43 -3.47
C GLY A 22 10.75 17.47 -3.75
N ILE A 23 10.11 18.55 -3.29
CA ILE A 23 8.66 18.75 -3.38
C ILE A 23 8.25 18.84 -4.86
N GLY A 24 7.11 18.23 -5.20
CA GLY A 24 6.60 18.20 -6.57
C GLY A 24 7.31 17.23 -7.51
N GLN A 25 8.44 16.62 -7.10
CA GLN A 25 9.12 15.60 -7.89
C GLN A 25 8.37 14.27 -7.87
N VAL A 26 8.51 13.52 -8.96
CA VAL A 26 8.02 12.14 -9.04
C VAL A 26 9.02 11.22 -8.34
N SER A 27 8.54 10.36 -7.45
CA SER A 27 9.36 9.32 -6.82
C SER A 27 8.84 7.95 -7.23
N ARG A 28 9.68 7.14 -7.88
CA ARG A 28 9.31 5.78 -8.25
C ARG A 28 9.44 4.85 -7.05
N ASN A 29 8.55 3.87 -6.96
CA ASN A 29 8.60 2.85 -5.93
C ASN A 29 8.11 1.48 -6.43
N ALA A 30 8.49 0.45 -5.67
CA ALA A 30 7.98 -0.90 -5.75
C ALA A 30 7.50 -1.32 -4.37
N VAL A 31 6.29 -1.85 -4.28
CA VAL A 31 5.70 -2.27 -3.01
C VAL A 31 5.39 -3.76 -3.04
N VAL A 32 5.93 -4.48 -2.06
CA VAL A 32 5.68 -5.90 -1.86
C VAL A 32 4.74 -6.06 -0.67
N VAL A 33 3.61 -6.73 -0.89
CA VAL A 33 2.59 -7.06 0.11
C VAL A 33 2.74 -8.53 0.48
N ALA A 34 2.68 -8.87 1.76
CA ALA A 34 2.72 -10.27 2.20
C ALA A 34 1.61 -11.12 1.52
N PRO A 35 1.90 -12.36 1.10
CA PRO A 35 3.17 -13.08 1.18
C PRO A 35 4.01 -12.98 -0.12
N GLY A 36 4.35 -11.76 -0.59
CA GLY A 36 5.30 -11.57 -1.69
C GLY A 36 4.70 -11.04 -3.00
N ARG A 37 3.47 -10.51 -2.98
CA ARG A 37 2.83 -9.93 -4.16
C ARG A 37 3.31 -8.50 -4.40
N LEU A 38 3.69 -8.20 -5.64
CA LEU A 38 4.03 -6.84 -6.07
C LEU A 38 2.76 -6.04 -6.38
N ASP A 39 2.59 -4.88 -5.73
CA ASP A 39 1.54 -3.93 -6.11
C ASP A 39 1.92 -3.27 -7.44
N ARG A 40 0.99 -3.33 -8.40
CA ARG A 40 1.14 -2.76 -9.74
C ARG A 40 0.73 -1.28 -9.79
N SER A 41 -0.01 -0.83 -8.78
CA SER A 41 -0.35 0.58 -8.56
C SER A 41 0.81 1.33 -7.91
N ALA A 42 0.70 2.65 -7.80
CA ALA A 42 1.66 3.47 -7.07
C ALA A 42 1.54 3.34 -5.53
N THR A 43 0.65 2.47 -5.05
CA THR A 43 0.36 2.13 -3.65
C THR A 43 -0.06 3.34 -2.80
N GLY A 44 -1.37 3.53 -2.60
CA GLY A 44 -1.90 4.69 -1.87
C GLY A 44 -1.50 4.74 -0.39
N THR A 45 -1.48 3.60 0.30
CA THR A 45 -1.00 3.51 1.69
C THR A 45 0.51 3.73 1.79
N GLY A 46 1.27 3.26 0.80
CA GLY A 46 2.70 3.51 0.67
C GLY A 46 3.01 5.00 0.48
N LEU A 47 2.28 5.69 -0.39
CA LEU A 47 2.36 7.15 -0.54
C LEU A 47 2.01 7.88 0.76
N SER A 48 0.95 7.45 1.44
CA SER A 48 0.55 8.01 2.75
C SER A 48 1.67 7.86 3.79
N ALA A 49 2.27 6.68 3.90
CA ALA A 49 3.39 6.43 4.81
C ALA A 49 4.63 7.24 4.44
N ARG A 50 4.94 7.38 3.14
CA ARG A 50 6.07 8.18 2.65
C ARG A 50 5.90 9.66 3.00
N LEU A 51 4.71 10.21 2.80
CA LEU A 51 4.38 11.59 3.19
C LEU A 51 4.57 11.79 4.69
N ALA A 52 4.08 10.86 5.53
CA ALA A 52 4.23 10.95 6.98
C ALA A 52 5.71 10.92 7.42
N VAL A 53 6.53 10.06 6.80
CA VAL A 53 7.97 9.98 7.10
C VAL A 53 8.71 11.25 6.66
N LEU A 54 8.41 11.79 5.48
CA LEU A 54 9.03 13.03 5.00
C LEU A 54 8.63 14.23 5.85
N HIS A 55 7.37 14.29 6.27
CA HIS A 55 6.87 15.30 7.21
C HIS A 55 7.57 15.23 8.56
N ALA A 56 7.66 14.04 9.17
CA ALA A 56 8.35 13.84 10.44
C ALA A 56 9.85 14.21 10.38
N ARG A 57 10.44 14.21 9.17
CA ARG A 57 11.82 14.66 8.92
C ARG A 57 11.93 16.16 8.59
N GLY A 58 10.83 16.90 8.58
CA GLY A 58 10.79 18.31 8.21
C GLY A 58 11.00 18.59 6.71
N LEU A 59 10.96 17.55 5.86
CA LEU A 59 11.22 17.66 4.42
C LEU A 59 9.96 18.00 3.60
N MET A 60 8.78 17.85 4.19
CA MET A 60 7.50 18.26 3.64
C MET A 60 6.63 18.84 4.75
N GLN A 61 5.76 19.78 4.39
CA GLN A 61 4.86 20.50 5.29
C GLN A 61 3.40 20.30 4.86
N VAL A 62 2.46 20.74 5.70
CA VAL A 62 1.05 20.82 5.32
C VAL A 62 0.91 21.67 4.05
N GLY A 63 0.17 21.15 3.07
CA GLY A 63 0.00 21.74 1.74
C GLY A 63 0.92 21.16 0.67
N ASP A 64 2.07 20.59 1.04
CA ASP A 64 3.02 20.04 0.08
C ASP A 64 2.49 18.76 -0.58
N ALA A 65 2.86 18.60 -1.85
CA ALA A 65 2.44 17.49 -2.69
C ALA A 65 3.63 16.70 -3.26
N MET A 66 3.37 15.42 -3.53
CA MET A 66 4.29 14.47 -4.13
C MET A 66 3.52 13.60 -5.13
N THR A 67 4.20 13.19 -6.20
CA THR A 67 3.69 12.14 -7.09
C THR A 67 4.50 10.86 -6.88
N HIS A 68 3.81 9.74 -6.67
CA HIS A 68 4.44 8.43 -6.72
C HIS A 68 4.19 7.77 -8.07
N ALA A 69 5.20 7.09 -8.59
CA ALA A 69 5.09 6.23 -9.77
C ALA A 69 5.34 4.76 -9.38
N SER A 70 4.53 3.85 -9.92
CA SER A 70 4.71 2.41 -9.73
C SER A 70 5.84 1.84 -10.61
N VAL A 71 6.12 0.56 -10.44
CA VAL A 71 7.01 -0.19 -11.34
C VAL A 71 6.56 -0.14 -12.81
N LEU A 72 5.25 -0.02 -13.06
CA LEU A 72 4.65 0.06 -14.40
C LEU A 72 4.54 1.50 -14.93
N GLY A 73 4.91 2.51 -14.14
CA GLY A 73 4.80 3.91 -14.51
C GLY A 73 3.42 4.54 -14.29
N THR A 74 2.47 3.83 -13.67
CA THR A 74 1.20 4.44 -13.23
C THR A 74 1.44 5.35 -12.03
N THR A 75 0.65 6.41 -11.87
CA THR A 75 0.91 7.44 -10.86
C THR A 75 -0.25 7.67 -9.92
N PHE A 76 0.08 7.98 -8.66
CA PHE A 76 -0.82 8.60 -7.69
C PHE A 76 -0.25 9.95 -7.25
N GLY A 77 -1.15 10.93 -7.07
CA GLY A 77 -0.84 12.20 -6.43
C GLY A 77 -1.16 12.13 -4.94
N GLY A 78 -0.30 12.69 -4.10
CA GLY A 78 -0.46 12.73 -2.66
C GLY A 78 -0.21 14.14 -2.13
N ARG A 79 -0.97 14.55 -1.12
CA ARG A 79 -0.77 15.83 -0.41
C ARG A 79 -0.98 15.67 1.09
N ILE A 80 -0.20 16.40 1.88
CA ILE A 80 -0.42 16.54 3.32
C ILE A 80 -1.53 17.58 3.54
N VAL A 81 -2.70 17.17 4.03
CA VAL A 81 -3.86 18.06 4.21
C VAL A 81 -3.80 18.79 5.54
N SER A 82 -3.43 18.09 6.60
CA SER A 82 -3.32 18.64 7.95
C SER A 82 -2.48 17.73 8.84
N GLU A 83 -2.07 18.27 9.98
CA GLU A 83 -1.51 17.50 11.09
C GLU A 83 -2.61 17.07 12.06
N ILE A 84 -2.40 15.93 12.71
CA ILE A 84 -3.28 15.41 13.76
C ILE A 84 -2.44 14.64 14.79
N ARG A 85 -3.07 14.21 15.89
CA ARG A 85 -2.50 13.23 16.81
C ARG A 85 -3.34 11.95 16.78
N VAL A 86 -2.65 10.81 16.82
CA VAL A 86 -3.26 9.49 17.06
C VAL A 86 -2.70 9.01 18.39
N SER A 87 -3.53 9.00 19.42
CA SER A 87 -3.10 8.96 20.83
C SER A 87 -2.02 10.04 21.07
N GLU A 88 -0.86 9.66 21.62
CA GLU A 88 0.25 10.58 21.90
C GLU A 88 1.24 10.78 20.73
N ARG A 89 0.91 10.28 19.53
CA ARG A 89 1.82 10.32 18.38
C ARG A 89 1.38 11.39 17.38
N ALA A 90 2.33 12.22 16.94
CA ALA A 90 2.12 13.11 15.81
C ALA A 90 1.86 12.31 14.53
N ALA A 91 0.88 12.75 13.75
CA ALA A 91 0.43 12.12 12.52
C ALA A 91 0.01 13.18 11.50
N ILE A 92 -0.28 12.74 10.28
CA ILE A 92 -0.82 13.59 9.22
C ILE A 92 -2.13 13.02 8.70
N VAL A 93 -2.94 13.88 8.09
CA VAL A 93 -4.05 13.49 7.22
C VAL A 93 -3.58 13.59 5.76
N PRO A 94 -3.23 12.48 5.09
CA PRO A 94 -2.87 12.49 3.69
C PRO A 94 -4.12 12.44 2.80
N ALA A 95 -4.10 13.14 1.67
CA ALA A 95 -5.06 12.95 0.58
C ALA A 95 -4.36 12.30 -0.61
N ILE A 96 -4.91 11.18 -1.08
CA ILE A 96 -4.39 10.41 -2.21
C ILE A 96 -5.38 10.49 -3.37
N ARG A 97 -4.86 10.75 -4.57
CA ARG A 97 -5.63 10.80 -5.81
C ARG A 97 -5.05 9.82 -6.81
N GLY A 98 -5.92 9.02 -7.39
CA GLY A 98 -5.63 8.12 -8.50
C GLY A 98 -6.84 8.00 -9.43
N SER A 99 -6.75 7.09 -10.38
CA SER A 99 -7.81 6.76 -11.31
C SER A 99 -8.04 5.25 -11.33
N ALA A 100 -9.27 4.85 -11.60
CA ALA A 100 -9.67 3.46 -11.80
C ALA A 100 -10.58 3.36 -13.02
N TRP A 101 -10.63 2.19 -13.64
CA TRP A 101 -11.42 1.92 -14.84
C TRP A 101 -12.23 0.63 -14.65
N ILE A 102 -13.44 0.61 -15.18
CA ILE A 102 -14.24 -0.62 -15.26
C ILE A 102 -13.56 -1.54 -16.27
N THR A 103 -13.16 -2.73 -15.82
CA THR A 103 -12.50 -3.73 -16.66
C THR A 103 -13.44 -4.86 -17.10
N GLY A 104 -14.58 -5.01 -16.44
CA GLY A 104 -15.59 -6.01 -16.77
C GLY A 104 -16.70 -6.11 -15.72
N VAL A 105 -17.71 -6.90 -16.04
CA VAL A 105 -18.77 -7.33 -15.12
C VAL A 105 -18.71 -8.86 -15.09
N THR A 106 -18.55 -9.43 -13.91
CA THR A 106 -18.33 -10.87 -13.74
C THR A 106 -19.41 -11.47 -12.84
N GLN A 107 -19.98 -12.61 -13.23
CA GLN A 107 -20.81 -13.44 -12.36
C GLN A 107 -20.01 -14.69 -11.98
N LEU A 108 -19.80 -14.90 -10.68
CA LEU A 108 -19.09 -16.04 -10.14
C LEU A 108 -20.10 -16.95 -9.44
N TYR A 109 -19.97 -18.26 -9.65
CA TYR A 109 -20.79 -19.30 -9.03
C TYR A 109 -19.86 -20.33 -8.41
N VAL A 110 -20.26 -20.90 -7.28
CA VAL A 110 -19.57 -22.01 -6.61
C VAL A 110 -20.54 -23.17 -6.56
N ASP A 111 -20.20 -24.28 -7.22
CA ASP A 111 -21.04 -25.48 -7.23
C ASP A 111 -20.83 -26.27 -5.93
N PRO A 112 -21.90 -26.78 -5.27
CA PRO A 112 -21.75 -27.62 -4.08
C PRO A 112 -20.91 -28.89 -4.29
N ASP A 113 -20.84 -29.40 -5.52
CA ASP A 113 -20.06 -30.59 -5.87
C ASP A 113 -18.65 -30.24 -6.42
N ASP A 114 -18.25 -28.95 -6.41
CA ASP A 114 -16.89 -28.54 -6.78
C ASP A 114 -15.88 -29.13 -5.78
N PRO A 115 -14.84 -29.85 -6.23
CA PRO A 115 -13.79 -30.33 -5.35
C PRO A 115 -12.91 -29.22 -4.74
N PHE A 116 -12.95 -27.99 -5.25
CA PHE A 116 -12.15 -26.84 -4.79
C PHE A 116 -12.97 -25.55 -4.62
N PRO A 117 -14.04 -25.54 -3.81
CA PRO A 117 -14.99 -24.42 -3.74
C PRO A 117 -14.37 -23.15 -3.14
N ASP A 118 -13.34 -23.30 -2.30
CA ASP A 118 -12.59 -22.20 -1.68
C ASP A 118 -11.36 -21.77 -2.50
N GLY A 119 -11.16 -22.42 -3.66
CA GLY A 119 -9.95 -22.29 -4.47
C GLY A 119 -8.74 -23.01 -3.87
N TYR A 120 -7.61 -22.90 -4.55
CA TYR A 120 -6.34 -23.48 -4.10
C TYR A 120 -5.17 -22.60 -4.54
N VAL A 121 -4.03 -22.74 -3.86
CA VAL A 121 -2.79 -22.03 -4.19
C VAL A 121 -1.72 -23.06 -4.51
N LEU A 122 -1.02 -22.88 -5.63
CA LEU A 122 0.20 -23.63 -5.90
C LEU A 122 1.36 -22.93 -5.18
N PRO A 123 2.08 -23.63 -4.28
CA PRO A 123 3.23 -23.04 -3.62
C PRO A 123 4.33 -22.78 -4.66
N ASP A 124 5.06 -21.68 -4.49
CA ASP A 124 6.29 -21.49 -5.24
C ASP A 124 7.38 -22.46 -4.74
N THR A 125 8.40 -22.69 -5.58
CA THR A 125 9.53 -23.59 -5.28
C THR A 125 10.37 -23.13 -4.08
N TRP A 126 10.15 -21.91 -3.58
CA TRP A 126 11.03 -21.24 -2.62
C TRP A 126 10.52 -21.28 -1.19
N GLY A 127 9.44 -22.01 -0.91
CA GLY A 127 9.07 -22.40 0.45
C GLY A 127 8.59 -21.25 1.32
N VAL A 128 8.27 -20.08 0.76
CA VAL A 128 7.42 -19.08 1.42
C VAL A 128 5.97 -19.55 1.38
N SER A 129 5.76 -20.74 1.94
CA SER A 129 4.46 -21.18 2.37
C SER A 129 3.98 -20.18 3.42
N GLY A 130 2.92 -19.45 3.07
CA GLY A 130 2.11 -18.79 4.07
C GLY A 130 1.75 -19.86 5.08
N LEU A 131 2.09 -19.65 6.34
CA LEU A 131 1.67 -20.52 7.45
C LEU A 131 0.14 -20.60 7.60
N ASP A 132 -0.62 -19.99 6.68
CA ASP A 132 -2.07 -19.93 6.60
C ASP A 132 -2.64 -20.51 5.28
N ALA A 133 -1.89 -21.34 4.54
CA ALA A 133 -2.40 -21.99 3.32
C ALA A 133 -3.31 -23.23 3.59
N GLN A 134 -3.80 -23.39 4.82
CA GLN A 134 -4.86 -24.35 5.18
C GLN A 134 -5.79 -23.75 6.23
N SER A 135 -6.93 -23.24 5.79
CA SER A 135 -8.22 -23.70 6.29
C SER A 135 -9.23 -23.62 5.15
#